data_AF-A0AA89CC93-F1
#
_entry.id   AF-A0AA89CC93-F1
#
_cell.length_a   1.000
_cell.length_b   1.000
_cell.length_c   1.000
_cell.angle_alpha   90.00
_cell.angle_beta   90.00
_cell.angle_gamma   90.00
#
_symmetry.space_group_name_H-M   'P 1'
#
loop_
_entity.id
_entity.type
_entity.pdbx_description
1 polymer ?
#
loop_
_entity_poly.entity_id
_entity_poly.type
_entity_poly.pdbx_seq_one_letter_code
_entity_poly.pdbx_strand_id
1 'polypeptide(L)'
;MKKSYRLQLADLHKQVPVKFGDIPTFLPDDWFLMKKSAEMMSCGHTLPAKCNGQDLILILQLKSDGSVKAEIAGQEIELFKYGIPNCIIYTYTSLPALFRSINVIRPCLGYSIDKQSTLSSINSLILKETISTNGQVTHVLRSQKCLRSVSLTSISDSCIKCIKCASSLKRRHESECNKENEEKENLDKTCSDHDVTLDSNDIKMKLKSLAPNLTENQIILIESQIKQSNLQIGKE
;
A
#
# COMPACT_ATOMS: atom_id res chain seq x y z
N MET A 1 19.78 15.05 -51.53
CA MET A 1 19.33 15.43 -50.17
C MET A 1 17.80 15.49 -50.09
N LYS A 2 17.09 14.35 -49.90
CA LYS A 2 15.61 14.31 -49.80
C LYS A 2 15.09 13.53 -48.57
N LYS A 3 15.91 13.32 -47.55
CA LYS A 3 15.54 12.59 -46.32
C LYS A 3 15.17 13.48 -45.11
N SER A 4 15.21 14.82 -45.23
CA SER A 4 15.07 15.73 -44.07
C SER A 4 13.63 16.22 -43.79
N TYR A 5 12.82 16.52 -44.82
CA TYR A 5 11.50 17.13 -44.61
C TYR A 5 10.42 16.17 -44.04
N ARG A 6 10.42 14.89 -44.41
CA ARG A 6 9.42 13.93 -43.91
C ARG A 6 9.60 13.60 -42.42
N LEU A 7 10.85 13.56 -41.94
CA LEU A 7 11.16 13.38 -40.51
C LEU A 7 10.77 14.63 -39.71
N GLN A 8 11.07 15.82 -40.23
CA GLN A 8 10.67 17.09 -39.60
C GLN A 8 9.14 17.25 -39.50
N LEU A 9 8.37 16.85 -40.51
CA LEU A 9 6.91 16.88 -40.47
C LEU A 9 6.33 15.87 -39.46
N ALA A 10 6.91 14.67 -39.38
CA ALA A 10 6.49 13.65 -38.40
C ALA A 10 6.78 14.10 -36.95
N ASP A 11 7.86 14.83 -36.72
CA ASP A 11 8.18 15.40 -35.41
C ASP A 11 7.37 16.67 -35.10
N LEU A 12 6.98 17.46 -36.10
CA LEU A 12 6.08 18.59 -35.93
C LEU A 12 4.68 18.13 -35.48
N HIS A 13 4.13 17.10 -36.15
CA HIS A 13 2.81 16.54 -35.81
C HIS A 13 2.73 16.02 -34.37
N LYS A 14 3.85 15.57 -33.79
CA LYS A 14 3.92 15.09 -32.39
C LYS A 14 3.78 16.20 -31.35
N GLN A 15 4.01 17.46 -31.73
CA GLN A 15 3.92 18.63 -30.86
C GLN A 15 2.63 19.45 -31.07
N VAL A 16 1.84 19.15 -32.12
CA VAL A 16 0.59 19.86 -32.38
C VAL A 16 -0.41 19.57 -31.26
N PRO A 17 -0.99 20.62 -30.63
CA PRO A 17 -2.03 20.44 -29.62
C PRO A 17 -3.25 19.73 -30.18
N VAL A 18 -3.72 18.73 -29.44
CA VAL A 18 -4.98 18.03 -29.70
C VAL A 18 -6.12 18.89 -29.13
N LYS A 19 -7.21 19.04 -29.87
CA LYS A 19 -8.39 19.75 -29.35
C LYS A 19 -8.98 18.93 -28.20
N PHE A 20 -9.39 19.62 -27.14
CA PHE A 20 -9.94 18.95 -25.95
C PHE A 20 -11.06 17.98 -26.30
N GLY A 21 -11.97 18.37 -27.19
CA GLY A 21 -13.10 17.54 -27.65
C GLY A 21 -12.72 16.19 -28.28
N ASP A 22 -11.49 16.07 -28.78
CA ASP A 22 -10.97 14.91 -29.52
C ASP A 22 -10.22 13.93 -28.62
N ILE A 23 -9.91 14.28 -27.37
CA ILE A 23 -9.22 13.41 -26.40
C ILE A 23 -9.83 11.99 -26.30
N PRO A 24 -11.17 11.78 -26.36
CA PRO A 24 -11.75 10.44 -26.28
C PRO A 24 -11.24 9.46 -27.34
N THR A 25 -10.75 9.92 -28.50
CA THR A 25 -10.19 9.03 -29.54
C THR A 25 -8.79 8.51 -29.21
N PHE A 26 -8.18 9.02 -28.13
CA PHE A 26 -6.87 8.61 -27.64
C PHE A 26 -6.94 7.74 -26.38
N LEU A 27 -8.15 7.40 -25.93
CA LEU A 27 -8.33 6.50 -24.80
C LEU A 27 -7.83 5.10 -25.18
N PRO A 28 -7.00 4.46 -24.32
CA PRO A 28 -6.70 3.05 -24.47
C PRO A 28 -7.97 2.17 -24.33
N ASP A 29 -7.93 0.95 -24.88
CA ASP A 29 -9.10 0.05 -24.91
C ASP A 29 -9.62 -0.35 -23.51
N ASP A 30 -8.75 -0.34 -22.50
CA ASP A 30 -9.06 -0.63 -21.11
C ASP A 30 -9.56 0.59 -20.31
N TRP A 31 -9.74 1.73 -20.99
CA TRP A 31 -10.29 2.96 -20.43
C TRP A 31 -11.64 3.30 -21.05
N PHE A 32 -12.52 3.90 -20.26
CA PHE A 32 -13.85 4.30 -20.70
C PHE A 32 -14.17 5.73 -20.27
N LEU A 33 -14.96 6.43 -21.08
CA LEU A 33 -15.41 7.78 -20.76
C LEU A 33 -16.59 7.72 -19.78
N MET A 34 -16.43 8.32 -18.60
CA MET A 34 -17.48 8.39 -17.56
C MET A 34 -18.33 9.65 -17.69
N LYS A 35 -17.68 10.80 -17.93
CA LYS A 35 -18.34 12.11 -18.02
C LYS A 35 -17.60 13.01 -18.99
N LYS A 36 -18.33 13.83 -19.74
CA LYS A 36 -17.78 14.84 -20.65
C LYS A 36 -18.58 16.12 -20.57
N SER A 37 -17.89 17.24 -20.41
CA SER A 37 -18.39 18.61 -20.56
C SER A 37 -17.40 19.40 -21.43
N ALA A 38 -17.71 20.68 -21.69
CA ALA A 38 -16.80 21.58 -22.42
C ALA A 38 -15.47 21.78 -21.69
N GLU A 39 -15.47 21.72 -20.36
CA GLU A 39 -14.33 22.08 -19.51
C GLU A 39 -13.66 20.88 -18.84
N MET A 40 -14.33 19.71 -18.80
CA MET A 40 -13.84 18.54 -18.09
C MET A 40 -14.26 17.22 -18.75
N MET A 41 -13.34 16.27 -18.76
CA MET A 41 -13.58 14.86 -19.06
C MET A 41 -13.13 14.01 -17.89
N SER A 42 -13.93 13.00 -17.57
CA SER A 42 -13.60 11.99 -16.58
C SER A 42 -13.54 10.64 -17.26
N CYS A 43 -12.40 9.97 -17.16
CA CYS A 43 -12.11 8.70 -17.78
C CYS A 43 -11.86 7.67 -16.68
N GLY A 44 -12.51 6.51 -16.75
CA GLY A 44 -12.37 5.42 -15.79
C GLY A 44 -11.52 4.29 -16.34
N HIS A 45 -10.80 3.62 -15.45
CA HIS A 45 -10.10 2.37 -15.69
C HIS A 45 -10.42 1.40 -14.54
N THR A 46 -10.96 0.24 -14.88
CA THR A 46 -11.29 -0.80 -13.89
C THR A 46 -10.02 -1.50 -13.46
N LEU A 47 -9.68 -1.39 -12.18
CA LEU A 47 -8.52 -2.04 -11.59
C LEU A 47 -8.83 -3.53 -11.35
N PRO A 48 -7.82 -4.42 -11.37
CA PRO A 48 -8.02 -5.86 -11.17
C PRO A 48 -8.25 -6.24 -9.70
N ALA A 49 -9.07 -5.48 -8.97
CA ALA A 49 -9.38 -5.69 -7.57
C ALA A 49 -10.80 -5.19 -7.23
N LYS A 50 -11.50 -5.97 -6.41
CA LYS A 50 -12.78 -5.60 -5.80
C LYS A 50 -12.60 -5.36 -4.31
N CYS A 51 -13.24 -4.34 -3.78
CA CYS A 51 -13.29 -4.02 -2.35
C CYS A 51 -14.72 -4.13 -1.86
N ASN A 52 -14.98 -5.03 -0.90
CA ASN A 52 -16.33 -5.34 -0.39
C ASN A 52 -17.33 -5.66 -1.52
N GLY A 53 -16.87 -6.39 -2.54
CA GLY A 53 -17.68 -6.75 -3.71
C GLY A 53 -17.80 -5.66 -4.79
N GLN A 54 -17.32 -4.44 -4.54
CA GLN A 54 -17.35 -3.33 -5.51
C GLN A 54 -16.05 -3.23 -6.29
N ASP A 55 -16.14 -3.02 -7.61
CA ASP A 55 -14.98 -2.78 -8.46
C ASP A 55 -14.24 -1.49 -8.05
N LEU A 56 -12.91 -1.57 -7.97
CA LEU A 56 -12.09 -0.39 -7.80
C LEU A 56 -11.85 0.25 -9.16
N ILE A 57 -12.22 1.52 -9.27
CA ILE A 57 -12.04 2.31 -10.49
C ILE A 57 -11.00 3.39 -10.20
N LEU A 58 -9.99 3.45 -11.07
CA LEU A 58 -9.10 4.59 -11.19
C LEU A 58 -9.76 5.60 -12.13
N ILE A 59 -9.99 6.81 -11.64
CA ILE A 59 -10.64 7.86 -12.40
C ILE A 59 -9.58 8.93 -12.69
N LEU A 60 -9.44 9.28 -13.96
CA LEU A 60 -8.60 10.36 -14.46
C LEU A 60 -9.49 11.51 -14.94
N GLN A 61 -9.34 12.67 -14.32
CA GLN A 61 -10.03 13.89 -14.70
C GLN A 61 -9.07 14.78 -15.50
N LEU A 62 -9.48 15.12 -16.72
CA LEU A 62 -8.78 15.99 -17.65
C LEU A 62 -9.59 17.27 -17.83
N LYS A 63 -8.99 18.43 -17.64
CA LYS A 63 -9.65 19.72 -17.83
C LYS A 63 -9.19 20.40 -19.12
N SER A 64 -10.03 21.26 -19.68
CA SER A 64 -9.69 21.98 -20.93
C SER A 64 -8.46 22.88 -20.83
N ASP A 65 -8.09 23.29 -19.61
CA ASP A 65 -6.89 24.07 -19.30
C ASP A 65 -5.60 23.23 -19.22
N GLY A 66 -5.68 21.92 -19.43
CA GLY A 66 -4.56 20.99 -19.32
C GLY A 66 -4.38 20.37 -17.93
N SER A 67 -5.16 20.79 -16.92
CA SER A 67 -5.07 20.23 -15.58
C SER A 67 -5.49 18.76 -15.55
N VAL A 68 -4.79 17.99 -14.73
CA VAL A 68 -4.95 16.55 -14.57
C VAL A 68 -5.11 16.22 -13.08
N LYS A 69 -6.13 15.43 -12.76
CA LYS A 69 -6.35 14.87 -11.41
C LYS A 69 -6.62 13.38 -11.53
N ALA A 70 -6.21 12.60 -10.54
CA ALA A 70 -6.57 11.19 -10.44
C ALA A 70 -7.18 10.88 -9.08
N GLU A 71 -8.11 9.94 -9.05
CA GLU A 71 -8.72 9.45 -7.82
C GLU A 71 -8.93 7.93 -7.88
N ILE A 72 -8.83 7.25 -6.74
CA ILE A 72 -9.24 5.86 -6.58
C ILE A 72 -10.29 5.80 -5.48
N ALA A 73 -11.48 5.31 -5.83
CA ALA A 73 -12.64 5.21 -4.95
C ALA A 73 -12.93 6.49 -4.14
N GLY A 74 -12.97 7.62 -4.84
CA GLY A 74 -13.32 8.94 -4.30
C GLY A 74 -12.22 9.62 -3.48
N GLN A 75 -11.01 9.07 -3.44
CA GLN A 75 -9.85 9.73 -2.82
C GLN A 75 -8.87 10.22 -3.88
N GLU A 76 -8.59 11.52 -3.86
CA GLU A 76 -7.63 12.16 -4.76
C GLU A 76 -6.21 11.67 -4.50
N ILE A 77 -5.48 11.40 -5.59
CA ILE A 77 -4.10 10.94 -5.59
C ILE A 77 -3.20 12.10 -5.97
N GLU A 78 -2.19 12.33 -5.14
CA GLU A 78 -1.12 13.28 -5.41
C GLU A 78 -0.19 12.75 -6.51
N LEU A 79 -0.49 13.09 -7.78
CA LEU A 79 0.22 12.61 -8.97
C LEU A 79 1.73 12.88 -8.96
N PHE A 80 2.17 14.00 -8.37
CA PHE A 80 3.59 14.35 -8.28
C PHE A 80 4.42 13.30 -7.52
N LYS A 81 3.81 12.55 -6.58
CA LYS A 81 4.48 11.45 -5.86
C LYS A 81 4.86 10.29 -6.77
N TYR A 82 4.27 10.23 -7.96
CA TYR A 82 4.47 9.20 -8.98
C TYR A 82 5.21 9.74 -10.21
N GLY A 83 5.75 10.97 -10.14
CA GLY A 83 6.40 11.63 -11.28
C GLY A 83 5.43 12.03 -12.40
N ILE A 84 4.12 12.09 -12.11
CA ILE A 84 3.10 12.48 -13.08
C ILE A 84 2.78 13.96 -12.86
N PRO A 85 2.85 14.81 -13.90
CA PRO A 85 2.52 16.22 -13.78
C PRO A 85 1.01 16.43 -13.61
N ASN A 86 0.63 17.41 -12.79
CA ASN A 86 -0.77 17.83 -12.59
C ASN A 86 -1.31 18.70 -13.73
N CYS A 87 -0.48 19.06 -14.70
CA CYS A 87 -0.87 19.87 -15.85
C CYS A 87 -0.02 19.46 -17.05
N ILE A 88 -0.68 19.24 -18.20
CA ILE A 88 -0.01 18.88 -19.45
C ILE A 88 -0.62 19.65 -20.62
N ILE A 89 0.18 19.81 -21.67
CA ILE A 89 -0.35 20.18 -22.99
C ILE A 89 -0.80 18.90 -23.67
N TYR A 90 -2.06 18.82 -24.09
CA TYR A 90 -2.58 17.65 -24.81
C TYR A 90 -2.00 17.61 -26.22
N THR A 91 -1.20 16.59 -26.50
CA THR A 91 -0.62 16.33 -27.82
C THR A 91 -0.74 14.84 -28.12
N TYR A 92 -0.46 14.46 -29.37
CA TYR A 92 -0.40 13.06 -29.81
C TYR A 92 0.60 12.21 -29.02
N THR A 93 1.56 12.84 -28.33
CA THR A 93 2.57 12.14 -27.53
C THR A 93 2.29 12.19 -26.03
N SER A 94 1.79 13.33 -25.51
CA SER A 94 1.54 13.50 -24.08
C SER A 94 0.33 12.69 -23.60
N LEU A 95 -0.71 12.53 -24.42
CA LEU A 95 -1.89 11.75 -24.05
C LEU A 95 -1.55 10.26 -23.84
N PRO A 96 -0.95 9.53 -24.80
CA PRO A 96 -0.52 8.15 -24.56
C PRO A 96 0.54 8.03 -23.44
N ALA A 97 1.41 9.02 -23.29
CA ALA A 97 2.38 9.04 -22.20
C ALA A 97 1.67 9.16 -20.83
N LEU A 98 0.65 10.03 -20.72
CA LEU A 98 -0.12 10.21 -19.50
C LEU A 98 -0.80 8.90 -19.07
N PHE A 99 -1.52 8.24 -19.97
CA PHE A 99 -2.20 6.96 -19.66
C PHE A 99 -1.20 5.87 -19.24
N ARG A 100 -0.06 5.75 -19.93
CA ARG A 100 1.00 4.81 -19.53
C ARG A 100 1.59 5.14 -18.16
N SER A 101 1.81 6.42 -17.87
CA SER A 101 2.33 6.82 -16.56
C SER A 101 1.32 6.58 -15.45
N ILE A 102 0.02 6.75 -15.71
CA ILE A 102 -1.02 6.51 -14.70
C ILE A 102 -1.18 5.03 -14.35
N ASN A 103 -0.91 4.12 -15.29
CA ASN A 103 -0.94 2.67 -15.04
C ASN A 103 0.08 2.19 -13.98
N VAL A 104 1.01 3.04 -13.54
CA VAL A 104 1.89 2.74 -12.40
C VAL A 104 1.18 2.82 -11.05
N ILE A 105 0.01 3.49 -10.99
CA ILE A 105 -0.77 3.66 -9.78
C ILE A 105 -1.55 2.37 -9.53
N ARG A 106 -1.21 1.64 -8.46
CA ARG A 106 -1.88 0.40 -8.07
C ARG A 106 -2.75 0.59 -6.84
N PRO A 107 -3.86 -0.16 -6.68
CA PRO A 107 -4.66 -0.03 -5.49
C PRO A 107 -3.92 -0.59 -4.26
N CYS A 108 -4.06 0.07 -3.11
CA CYS A 108 -3.59 -0.52 -1.85
C CYS A 108 -4.55 -1.63 -1.41
N LEU A 109 -4.05 -2.86 -1.39
CA LEU A 109 -4.82 -4.04 -0.98
C LEU A 109 -4.87 -4.24 0.55
N GLY A 110 -4.16 -3.44 1.33
CA GLY A 110 -4.16 -3.53 2.80
C GLY A 110 -3.21 -4.60 3.33
N TYR A 111 -3.38 -4.98 4.60
CA TYR A 111 -2.61 -6.05 5.25
C TYR A 111 -3.49 -7.28 5.42
N SER A 112 -3.13 -8.41 4.82
CA SER A 112 -3.90 -9.66 4.94
C SER A 112 -3.87 -10.18 6.38
N ILE A 113 -5.06 -10.54 6.87
CA ILE A 113 -5.29 -11.15 8.18
C ILE A 113 -5.81 -12.58 8.09
N ASP A 114 -5.79 -13.19 6.90
CA ASP A 114 -6.33 -14.56 6.69
C ASP A 114 -5.60 -15.62 7.55
N LYS A 115 -4.40 -15.30 8.06
CA LYS A 115 -3.63 -16.15 8.98
C LYS A 115 -3.72 -15.74 10.46
N GLN A 116 -4.48 -14.70 10.80
CA GLN A 116 -4.56 -14.13 12.16
C GLN A 116 -6.03 -13.95 12.57
N SER A 117 -6.58 -14.97 13.23
CA SER A 117 -8.00 -15.05 13.62
C SER A 117 -8.42 -14.10 14.75
N THR A 118 -7.48 -13.46 15.44
CA THR A 118 -7.74 -12.78 16.72
C THR A 118 -7.68 -11.25 16.69
N LEU A 119 -7.37 -10.61 15.55
CA LEU A 119 -7.35 -9.13 15.45
C LEU A 119 -8.77 -8.55 15.45
N SER A 120 -9.36 -8.46 16.64
CA SER A 120 -10.75 -8.07 16.90
C SER A 120 -10.91 -6.56 17.14
N SER A 121 -9.83 -5.86 17.53
CA SER A 121 -9.89 -4.47 17.95
C SER A 121 -9.81 -3.50 16.76
N ILE A 122 -10.93 -3.30 16.07
CA ILE A 122 -11.06 -2.24 15.07
C ILE A 122 -11.02 -0.89 15.80
N ASN A 123 -9.89 -0.19 15.73
CA ASN A 123 -9.84 1.23 16.12
C ASN A 123 -10.39 2.10 14.98
N SER A 124 -10.92 3.27 15.30
CA SER A 124 -11.43 4.32 14.39
C SER A 124 -10.53 4.64 13.18
N LEU A 125 -9.24 4.29 13.21
CA LEU A 125 -8.26 4.58 12.16
C LEU A 125 -8.09 3.46 11.12
N ILE A 126 -8.66 2.27 11.37
CA ILE A 126 -8.48 1.06 10.55
C ILE A 126 -9.85 0.47 10.20
N LEU A 127 -9.99 -0.02 8.97
CA LEU A 127 -11.17 -0.72 8.48
C LEU A 127 -10.80 -2.17 8.19
N LYS A 128 -11.73 -3.08 8.48
CA LYS A 128 -11.69 -4.46 7.99
C LYS A 128 -12.45 -4.50 6.67
N GLU A 129 -11.81 -4.99 5.61
CA GLU A 129 -12.38 -5.08 4.28
C GLU A 129 -12.15 -6.46 3.68
N THR A 130 -13.01 -6.82 2.73
CA THR A 130 -12.85 -8.02 1.92
C THR A 130 -12.36 -7.61 0.55
N ILE A 131 -11.15 -8.03 0.18
CA ILE A 131 -10.54 -7.73 -1.11
C ILE A 131 -10.56 -8.99 -1.98
N SER A 132 -11.06 -8.85 -3.21
CA SER A 132 -10.95 -9.90 -4.22
C SER A 132 -10.05 -9.47 -5.37
N THR A 133 -9.02 -10.28 -5.66
CA THR A 133 -8.06 -10.05 -6.74
C THR A 133 -7.92 -11.35 -7.51
N ASN A 134 -8.13 -11.33 -8.83
CA ASN A 134 -8.03 -12.54 -9.69
C ASN A 134 -8.85 -13.74 -9.17
N GLY A 135 -10.02 -13.49 -8.57
CA GLY A 135 -10.90 -14.54 -8.03
C GLY A 135 -10.50 -15.08 -6.65
N GLN A 136 -9.34 -14.71 -6.11
CA GLN A 136 -8.98 -15.00 -4.72
C GLN A 136 -9.60 -13.94 -3.80
N VAL A 137 -10.14 -14.38 -2.67
CA VAL A 137 -10.72 -13.50 -1.65
C VAL A 137 -9.81 -13.48 -0.44
N THR A 138 -9.50 -12.29 0.05
CA THR A 138 -8.65 -12.05 1.22
C THR A 138 -9.33 -11.07 2.16
N HIS A 139 -9.22 -11.31 3.46
CA HIS A 139 -9.64 -10.35 4.48
C HIS A 139 -8.44 -9.51 4.88
N VAL A 140 -8.62 -8.19 4.89
CA VAL A 140 -7.52 -7.25 5.10
C VAL A 140 -7.87 -6.20 6.13
N LEU A 141 -6.84 -5.69 6.81
CA LEU A 141 -6.90 -4.46 7.59
C LEU A 141 -6.31 -3.31 6.76
N ARG A 142 -7.06 -2.22 6.61
CA ARG A 142 -6.63 -1.03 5.87
C ARG A 142 -6.77 0.22 6.72
N SER A 143 -5.77 1.10 6.69
CA SER A 143 -5.91 2.42 7.29
C SER A 143 -6.95 3.25 6.53
N GLN A 144 -7.82 3.98 7.24
CA GLN A 144 -8.73 4.96 6.63
C GLN A 144 -8.00 6.09 5.89
N LYS A 145 -6.77 6.42 6.32
CA LYS A 145 -5.90 7.44 5.72
C LYS A 145 -5.03 6.90 4.58
N CYS A 146 -5.21 5.63 4.20
CA CYS A 146 -4.56 5.08 3.02
C CYS A 146 -5.30 5.59 1.79
N LEU A 147 -4.60 6.30 0.89
CA LEU A 147 -5.13 6.90 -0.35
C LEU A 147 -5.61 5.87 -1.40
N ARG A 148 -5.79 4.61 -0.98
CA ARG A 148 -6.05 3.44 -1.83
C ARG A 148 -5.07 3.29 -2.99
N SER A 149 -3.91 3.93 -2.99
CA SER A 149 -2.90 3.84 -4.04
C SER A 149 -1.52 3.43 -3.50
N VAL A 150 -0.73 2.72 -4.28
CA VAL A 150 0.64 2.26 -4.01
C VAL A 150 1.53 2.55 -5.22
N SER A 151 2.79 2.92 -4.96
CA SER A 151 3.83 3.13 -5.98
C SER A 151 4.54 1.81 -6.30
N LEU A 152 4.87 1.58 -7.58
CA LEU A 152 5.70 0.45 -8.02
C LEU A 152 7.07 0.36 -7.34
N THR A 153 7.58 1.46 -6.75
CA THR A 153 8.89 1.45 -6.08
C THR A 153 8.91 0.71 -4.73
N SER A 154 7.77 0.23 -4.22
CA SER A 154 7.75 -0.67 -3.06
C SER A 154 7.49 -2.11 -3.50
N ILE A 155 8.53 -2.95 -3.40
CA ILE A 155 8.60 -4.39 -3.75
C ILE A 155 7.59 -5.27 -2.95
N SER A 156 6.73 -4.68 -2.13
CA SER A 156 5.61 -5.35 -1.47
C SER A 156 4.30 -4.66 -1.84
N ASP A 157 3.33 -5.39 -2.40
CA ASP A 157 1.97 -4.94 -2.75
C ASP A 157 1.16 -4.33 -1.57
N SER A 158 1.73 -4.33 -0.38
CA SER A 158 1.17 -3.77 0.84
C SER A 158 1.74 -2.38 1.13
N CYS A 159 0.87 -1.36 1.20
CA CYS A 159 1.27 -0.01 1.59
C CYS A 159 1.93 0.00 2.98
N ILE A 160 3.11 0.63 3.11
CA ILE A 160 3.84 0.80 4.38
C ILE A 160 2.94 1.36 5.49
N LYS A 161 1.99 2.25 5.16
CA LYS A 161 1.02 2.78 6.14
C LYS A 161 0.10 1.68 6.67
N CYS A 162 -0.43 0.81 5.82
CA CYS A 162 -1.29 -0.30 6.23
C CYS A 162 -0.50 -1.35 7.03
N ILE A 163 0.75 -1.64 6.64
CA ILE A 163 1.65 -2.50 7.42
C ILE A 163 1.93 -1.90 8.81
N LYS A 164 2.29 -0.61 8.88
CA LYS A 164 2.56 0.09 10.15
C LYS A 164 1.33 0.17 11.05
N CYS A 165 0.16 0.46 10.48
CA CYS A 165 -1.10 0.48 11.23
C CYS A 165 -1.47 -0.92 11.77
N ALA A 166 -1.36 -1.97 10.94
CA ALA A 166 -1.63 -3.34 11.36
C ALA A 166 -0.64 -3.83 12.43
N SER A 167 0.65 -3.59 12.26
CA SER A 167 1.69 -3.94 13.26
C SER A 167 1.55 -3.17 14.57
N SER A 168 1.13 -1.90 14.54
CA SER A 168 0.82 -1.15 15.76
C SER A 168 -0.38 -1.73 16.49
N LEU A 169 -1.39 -2.21 15.75
CA LEU A 169 -2.54 -2.88 16.32
C LEU A 169 -2.15 -4.24 16.94
N LYS A 170 -1.32 -5.02 16.25
CA LYS A 170 -0.77 -6.28 16.75
C LYS A 170 -0.03 -6.10 18.07
N ARG A 171 0.84 -5.08 18.17
CA ARG A 171 1.58 -4.77 19.41
C ARG A 171 0.65 -4.37 20.57
N ARG A 172 -0.42 -3.62 20.30
CA ARG A 172 -1.41 -3.27 21.33
C ARG A 172 -2.16 -4.50 21.82
N HIS A 173 -2.60 -5.36 20.90
CA HIS A 173 -3.30 -6.59 21.25
C HIS A 173 -2.40 -7.57 22.01
N GLU A 174 -1.12 -7.71 21.62
CA GLU A 174 -0.13 -8.50 22.39
C GLU A 174 0.05 -7.93 23.80
N SER A 175 0.09 -6.60 23.95
CA SER A 175 0.17 -5.94 25.26
C SER A 175 -1.10 -6.06 26.10
N GLU A 176 -2.29 -6.12 25.49
CA GLU A 176 -3.58 -6.26 26.18
C GLU A 176 -3.83 -7.71 26.60
N CYS A 177 -3.52 -8.70 25.74
CA CYS A 177 -3.58 -10.11 26.12
C CYS A 177 -2.58 -10.47 27.22
N ASN A 178 -1.37 -9.89 27.22
CA ASN A 178 -0.43 -10.12 28.31
C ASN A 178 -0.97 -9.60 29.64
N LYS A 179 -1.68 -8.46 29.64
CA LYS A 179 -2.33 -7.93 30.86
C LYS A 179 -3.51 -8.78 31.32
N GLU A 180 -4.35 -9.27 30.42
CA GLU A 180 -5.46 -10.16 30.78
C GLU A 180 -4.98 -11.53 31.29
N ASN A 181 -3.85 -12.04 30.79
CA ASN A 181 -3.20 -13.25 31.32
C ASN A 181 -2.49 -12.99 32.65
N GLU A 182 -1.88 -11.81 32.85
CA GLU A 182 -1.34 -11.40 34.16
C GLU A 182 -2.46 -11.23 35.20
N GLU A 183 -3.63 -10.69 34.82
CA GLU A 183 -4.78 -10.56 35.72
C GLU A 183 -5.45 -11.89 36.05
N LYS A 184 -5.51 -12.85 35.09
CA LYS A 184 -5.99 -14.21 35.35
C LYS A 184 -5.01 -15.07 36.13
N GLU A 185 -3.70 -14.94 35.89
CA GLU A 185 -2.69 -15.63 36.71
C GLU A 185 -2.64 -15.09 38.15
N ASN A 186 -2.98 -13.82 38.37
CA ASN A 186 -3.07 -13.23 39.71
C ASN A 186 -4.33 -13.65 40.50
N LEU A 187 -5.34 -14.22 39.84
CA LEU A 187 -6.52 -14.80 40.49
C LEU A 187 -6.32 -16.27 40.89
N ASP A 188 -5.42 -17.00 40.22
CA ASP A 188 -5.15 -18.43 40.48
C ASP A 188 -3.86 -18.68 41.28
N LYS A 189 -3.08 -17.66 41.64
CA LYS A 189 -1.87 -17.82 42.47
C LYS A 189 -2.12 -17.49 43.94
N THR A 190 -2.94 -18.34 44.57
CA THR A 190 -2.65 -18.70 45.97
C THR A 190 -1.83 -19.99 45.90
N CYS A 191 -0.57 -19.92 46.32
CA CYS A 191 0.42 -21.00 46.39
C CYS A 191 1.13 -21.37 45.07
N SER A 192 2.33 -20.81 44.84
CA SER A 192 3.60 -21.56 44.81
C SER A 192 4.73 -20.74 44.17
N ASP A 193 5.93 -20.93 44.72
CA ASP A 193 7.18 -20.21 44.52
C ASP A 193 7.69 -20.04 43.07
N HIS A 194 8.44 -18.95 42.89
CA HIS A 194 9.57 -18.73 41.98
C HIS A 194 9.69 -19.57 40.69
N ASP A 195 9.50 -18.91 39.53
CA ASP A 195 10.50 -18.93 38.45
C ASP A 195 10.22 -17.85 37.39
N VAL A 196 11.16 -16.92 37.19
CA VAL A 196 11.10 -15.90 36.13
C VAL A 196 11.80 -16.47 34.89
N THR A 197 11.06 -17.17 34.03
CA THR A 197 11.59 -17.56 32.72
C THR A 197 11.40 -16.42 31.72
N LEU A 198 12.48 -15.71 31.40
CA LEU A 198 12.58 -14.79 30.26
C LEU A 198 12.27 -15.56 28.95
N ASP A 199 11.17 -15.19 28.28
CA ASP A 199 10.69 -15.86 27.07
C ASP A 199 11.71 -15.76 25.92
N SER A 200 12.17 -16.92 25.48
CA SER A 200 13.16 -17.16 24.41
C SER A 200 12.83 -16.42 23.10
N ASN A 201 11.55 -16.24 22.81
CA ASN A 201 11.09 -15.62 21.57
C ASN A 201 11.34 -14.11 21.51
N ASP A 202 11.41 -13.45 22.66
CA ASP A 202 11.47 -11.99 22.73
C ASP A 202 12.89 -11.46 22.42
N ILE A 203 13.92 -12.19 22.86
CA ILE A 203 15.34 -11.90 22.55
C ILE A 203 15.59 -12.05 21.05
N LYS A 204 15.07 -13.13 20.45
CA LYS A 204 15.21 -13.43 19.03
C LYS A 204 14.57 -12.37 18.13
N MET A 205 13.39 -11.89 18.49
CA MET A 205 12.72 -10.80 17.76
C MET A 205 13.47 -9.47 17.89
N LYS A 206 13.98 -9.14 19.08
CA LYS A 206 14.80 -7.94 19.30
C LYS A 206 16.09 -7.98 18.47
N LEU A 207 16.78 -9.13 18.41
CA LEU A 207 17.99 -9.31 17.60
C LEU A 207 17.73 -9.11 16.10
N LYS A 208 16.64 -9.68 15.55
CA LYS A 208 16.26 -9.47 14.14
C LYS A 208 15.89 -8.02 13.83
N SER A 209 15.38 -7.27 14.80
CA SER A 209 15.05 -5.85 14.63
C SER A 209 16.27 -4.93 14.63
N LEU A 210 17.29 -5.25 15.43
CA LEU A 210 18.52 -4.45 15.58
C LEU A 210 19.55 -4.78 14.50
N ALA A 211 19.62 -6.04 14.07
CA ALA A 211 20.57 -6.54 13.09
C ALA A 211 19.90 -7.55 12.14
N PRO A 212 19.12 -7.06 11.14
CA PRO A 212 18.32 -7.91 10.26
C PRO A 212 19.15 -8.82 9.34
N ASN A 213 20.45 -8.55 9.20
CA ASN A 213 21.36 -9.33 8.35
C ASN A 213 22.01 -10.52 9.07
N LEU A 214 21.68 -10.76 10.34
CA LEU A 214 22.20 -11.92 11.07
C LEU A 214 21.56 -13.22 10.56
N THR A 215 22.39 -14.23 10.33
CA THR A 215 21.94 -15.59 10.03
C THR A 215 21.34 -16.25 11.27
N GLU A 216 20.48 -17.24 11.08
CA GLU A 216 19.77 -17.93 12.16
C GLU A 216 20.74 -18.53 13.21
N ASN A 217 21.88 -19.05 12.76
CA ASN A 217 22.92 -19.60 13.64
C ASN A 217 23.60 -18.52 14.51
N GLN A 218 23.80 -17.32 13.96
CA GLN A 218 24.36 -16.19 14.73
C GLN A 218 23.37 -15.70 15.79
N ILE A 219 22.08 -15.70 15.47
CA ILE A 219 21.03 -15.30 16.40
C ILE A 219 20.94 -16.28 17.58
N ILE A 220 20.99 -17.59 17.32
CA ILE A 220 20.97 -18.63 18.36
C ILE A 220 22.20 -18.51 19.27
N LEU A 221 23.39 -18.27 18.70
CA LEU A 221 24.62 -18.08 19.48
C LEU A 221 24.51 -16.87 20.42
N ILE A 222 24.07 -15.71 19.91
CA ILE A 222 23.93 -14.49 20.71
C ILE A 222 22.88 -14.68 21.81
N GLU A 223 21.75 -15.32 21.50
CA GLU A 223 20.70 -15.63 22.47
C GLU A 223 21.23 -16.53 23.61
N SER A 224 22.04 -17.54 23.28
CA SER A 224 22.65 -18.43 24.28
C SER A 224 23.60 -17.69 25.23
N GLN A 225 24.38 -16.72 24.73
CA GLN A 225 25.29 -15.90 25.53
C GLN A 225 24.54 -14.93 26.45
N ILE A 226 23.47 -14.29 25.96
CA ILE A 226 22.61 -13.42 26.78
C ILE A 226 21.99 -14.21 27.93
N LYS A 227 21.49 -15.42 27.64
CA LYS A 227 20.92 -16.31 28.67
C LYS A 227 21.96 -16.73 29.71
N GLN A 228 23.17 -17.11 29.28
CA GLN A 228 24.24 -17.46 30.21
C GLN A 228 24.70 -16.28 31.07
N SER A 229 24.81 -15.07 30.49
CA SER A 229 25.20 -13.86 31.23
C SER A 229 24.16 -13.48 32.29
N ASN A 230 22.87 -13.59 31.97
CA ASN A 230 21.80 -13.31 32.93
C ASN A 230 21.69 -14.35 34.05
N LEU A 231 22.11 -15.60 33.79
CA LEU A 231 22.20 -16.65 34.81
C LEU A 231 23.38 -16.45 35.78
N GLN A 232 24.42 -15.71 35.39
CA GLN A 232 25.56 -15.40 36.26
C GLN A 232 25.29 -14.20 37.18
N ILE A 233 24.47 -13.24 36.74
CA ILE A 233 24.10 -12.05 37.54
C ILE A 233 23.21 -12.40 38.75
N GLY A 234 22.52 -13.55 38.71
CA GLY A 234 21.68 -14.03 39.83
C GLY A 234 22.41 -14.85 40.91
N LYS A 235 23.75 -14.90 40.90
CA LYS A 235 24.55 -15.69 41.85
C LYS A 235 25.61 -14.89 42.64
N GLU A 236 25.56 -13.56 42.58
CA GLU A 236 26.34 -12.67 43.47
C GLU A 236 25.44 -11.97 44.50
#